data_AF-A0A2D8RZK4-F1
#
_entry.id   AF-A0A2D8RZK4-F1
#
_cell.length_a   1.000
_cell.length_b   1.000
_cell.length_c   1.000
_cell.angle_alpha   90.00
_cell.angle_beta   90.00
_cell.angle_gamma   90.00
#
_symmetry.space_group_name_H-M   'P 1'
#
loop_
_entity.id
_entity.type
_entity.pdbx_description
1 polymer ?
#
loop_
_entity_poly.entity_id
_entity_poly.type
_entity_poly.pdbx_seq_one_letter_code
_entity_poly.pdbx_strand_id
1 'polypeptide(L)'
;MTLTLLAGPAEEPVSLAEARAHLKLDATEEDALLTALLTAARATLEAETRRAFVAQNWRLTLDEWPVGPIAIPLAPVAEVTSVKVAALSGAMLPLDPGFYETETGEHPRIAVKSGQAWPMPATRLAGIEIGFTAGYGAVADVPMPLRQAMLMLAAHWFEHREPVGDGANLPRTVSALVKPFRRMRL
;
A
#
# COMPACT_ATOMS: atom_id res chain seq x y z
N MET A 1 -0.37 -16.28 2.27
CA MET A 1 -0.91 -14.96 1.83
C MET A 1 0.26 -14.03 1.52
N THR A 2 0.37 -13.60 0.26
CA THR A 2 1.47 -12.74 -0.21
C THR A 2 0.89 -11.52 -0.90
N LEU A 3 1.44 -10.35 -0.61
CA LEU A 3 1.04 -9.09 -1.22
C LEU A 3 2.15 -8.60 -2.16
N THR A 4 1.84 -8.41 -3.43
CA THR A 4 2.80 -8.03 -4.48
C THR A 4 2.37 -6.73 -5.13
N LEU A 5 3.28 -5.75 -5.16
CA LEU A 5 3.09 -4.50 -5.91
C LEU A 5 3.23 -4.78 -7.41
N LEU A 6 2.21 -4.47 -8.19
CA LEU A 6 2.22 -4.62 -9.65
C LEU A 6 2.64 -3.32 -10.34
N ALA A 7 2.13 -2.18 -9.85
CA ALA A 7 2.53 -0.85 -10.31
C ALA A 7 2.48 0.12 -9.14
N GLY A 8 3.61 0.80 -8.90
CA GLY A 8 3.75 1.86 -7.90
C GLY A 8 2.94 3.11 -8.23
N PRO A 9 2.98 4.12 -7.35
CA PRO A 9 2.24 5.35 -7.58
C PRO A 9 2.85 6.10 -8.77
N ALA A 10 2.01 6.74 -9.58
CA ALA A 10 2.45 7.50 -10.75
C ALA A 10 3.25 8.76 -10.36
N GLU A 11 2.97 9.28 -9.15
CA GLU A 11 3.60 10.47 -8.59
C GLU A 11 3.84 10.27 -7.09
N GLU A 12 4.88 10.90 -6.55
CA GLU A 12 5.13 10.87 -5.11
C GLU A 12 4.14 11.80 -4.36
N PRO A 13 3.69 11.43 -3.14
CA PRO A 13 2.79 12.26 -2.33
C PRO A 13 3.35 13.65 -1.98
N VAL A 14 4.67 13.79 -2.04
CA VAL A 14 5.42 15.01 -1.81
C VAL A 14 6.37 15.19 -2.98
N SER A 15 6.29 16.35 -3.63
CA SER A 15 7.14 16.69 -4.76
C SER A 15 8.56 17.06 -4.33
N LEU A 16 9.51 16.94 -5.25
CA LEU A 16 10.88 17.41 -5.04
C LEU A 16 10.92 18.91 -4.69
N ALA A 17 10.08 19.73 -5.33
CA ALA A 17 10.01 21.16 -5.07
C ALA A 17 9.57 21.47 -3.63
N GLU A 18 8.56 20.74 -3.11
CA GLU A 18 8.13 20.86 -1.72
C GLU A 18 9.23 20.45 -0.74
N ALA A 19 9.94 19.35 -1.04
CA ALA A 19 11.04 18.88 -0.19
C ALA A 19 12.22 19.85 -0.17
N ARG A 20 12.59 20.42 -1.33
CA ARG A 20 13.64 21.45 -1.42
C ARG A 20 13.26 22.71 -0.64
N ALA A 21 12.01 23.16 -0.76
CA ALA A 21 11.52 24.31 -0.02
C ALA A 21 11.55 24.06 1.50
N HIS A 22 11.22 22.84 1.93
CA HIS A 22 11.31 22.42 3.33
C HIS A 22 12.75 22.46 3.88
N LEU A 23 13.71 21.95 3.10
CA LEU A 23 15.14 21.91 3.42
C LEU A 23 15.88 23.24 3.14
N LYS A 24 15.21 24.22 2.52
CA LYS A 24 15.80 25.49 2.06
C LYS A 24 17.03 25.29 1.16
N LEU A 25 16.91 24.39 0.18
CA LEU A 25 18.01 24.08 -0.75
C LEU A 25 18.01 25.00 -1.97
N ASP A 26 19.14 25.69 -2.17
CA ASP A 26 19.40 26.47 -3.39
C ASP A 26 20.08 25.61 -4.47
N ALA A 27 20.97 24.69 -4.11
CA ALA A 27 21.69 23.81 -5.03
C ALA A 27 20.84 22.63 -5.53
N THR A 28 21.12 22.12 -6.73
CA THR A 28 20.38 21.03 -7.40
C THR A 28 21.17 19.73 -7.56
N GLU A 29 22.43 19.71 -7.12
CA GLU A 29 23.34 18.58 -7.31
C GLU A 29 22.87 17.31 -6.57
N GLU A 30 22.09 17.47 -5.50
CA GLU A 30 21.59 16.36 -4.67
C GLU A 30 20.10 16.05 -4.88
N ASP A 31 19.48 16.58 -5.94
CA ASP A 31 18.06 16.36 -6.25
C ASP A 31 17.75 14.87 -6.47
N ALA A 32 18.68 14.13 -7.08
CA ALA A 32 18.55 12.69 -7.27
C ALA A 32 18.52 11.94 -5.93
N LEU A 33 19.37 12.35 -4.97
CA LEU A 33 19.39 11.79 -3.62
C LEU A 33 18.08 12.10 -2.89
N LEU A 34 17.65 13.36 -2.90
CA LEU A 34 16.41 13.76 -2.24
C LEU A 34 15.18 13.04 -2.82
N THR A 35 15.14 12.86 -4.14
CA THR A 35 14.08 12.08 -4.81
C THR A 35 14.07 10.63 -4.33
N ALA A 36 15.23 9.97 -4.25
CA ALA A 36 15.32 8.60 -3.73
C ALA A 36 14.87 8.50 -2.26
N LEU A 37 15.22 9.49 -1.43
CA LEU A 37 14.80 9.56 -0.03
C LEU A 37 13.28 9.78 0.12
N LEU A 38 12.64 10.54 -0.77
CA LEU A 38 11.19 10.68 -0.79
C LEU A 38 10.51 9.33 -1.07
N THR A 39 10.97 8.60 -2.08
CA THR A 39 10.45 7.27 -2.39
C THR A 39 10.66 6.29 -1.23
N ALA A 40 11.84 6.31 -0.60
CA ALA A 40 12.12 5.50 0.58
C ALA A 40 11.20 5.88 1.75
N ALA A 41 10.98 7.18 1.99
CA ALA A 41 10.16 7.67 3.09
C ALA A 41 8.70 7.25 2.90
N ARG A 42 8.16 7.37 1.68
CA ARG A 42 6.84 6.82 1.35
C ARG A 42 6.78 5.34 1.67
N ALA A 43 7.69 4.53 1.12
CA ALA A 43 7.66 3.08 1.31
C ALA A 43 7.71 2.66 2.79
N THR A 44 8.54 3.33 3.60
CA THR A 44 8.63 3.10 5.04
C THR A 44 7.34 3.46 5.76
N LEU A 45 6.74 4.62 5.46
CA LEU A 45 5.51 5.05 6.13
C LEU A 45 4.27 4.25 5.68
N GLU A 46 4.21 3.83 4.42
CA GLU A 46 3.18 2.93 3.89
C GLU A 46 3.25 1.56 4.58
N ALA A 47 4.46 1.02 4.77
CA ALA A 47 4.67 -0.22 5.51
C ALA A 47 4.24 -0.08 6.99
N GLU A 48 4.62 1.01 7.65
CA GLU A 48 4.31 1.27 9.05
C GLU A 48 2.80 1.46 9.30
N THR A 49 2.12 2.14 8.40
CA THR A 49 0.68 2.41 8.51
C THR A 49 -0.19 1.29 7.95
N ARG A 50 0.40 0.38 7.16
CA ARG A 50 -0.31 -0.60 6.33
C ARG A 50 -1.28 0.07 5.35
N ARG A 51 -0.84 1.19 4.79
CA ARG A 51 -1.62 1.99 3.84
C ARG A 51 -0.87 2.27 2.55
N ALA A 52 -1.60 2.41 1.45
CA ALA A 52 -1.09 3.05 0.24
C ALA A 52 -1.50 4.53 0.27
N PHE A 53 -0.59 5.42 -0.11
CA PHE A 53 -0.84 6.86 -0.06
C PHE A 53 -1.50 7.31 -1.37
N VAL A 54 -0.77 7.23 -2.48
CA VAL A 54 -1.30 7.48 -3.83
C VAL A 54 -1.78 6.15 -4.45
N ALA A 55 -2.68 6.22 -5.42
CA ALA A 55 -3.20 5.05 -6.13
C ALA A 55 -2.08 4.16 -6.69
N GLN A 56 -2.16 2.87 -6.39
CA GLN A 56 -1.20 1.82 -6.71
C GLN A 56 -1.94 0.52 -7.03
N ASN A 57 -1.38 -0.30 -7.93
CA ASN A 57 -1.97 -1.59 -8.29
C ASN A 57 -1.26 -2.73 -7.58
N TRP A 58 -2.06 -3.60 -6.95
CA TRP A 58 -1.59 -4.67 -6.10
C TRP A 58 -2.23 -6.00 -6.46
N ARG A 59 -1.52 -7.08 -6.11
CA ARG A 59 -2.03 -8.45 -6.13
C ARG A 59 -1.91 -9.05 -4.74
N LEU A 60 -3.02 -9.60 -4.25
CA LEU A 60 -3.04 -10.48 -3.09
C LEU A 60 -3.15 -11.92 -3.56
N THR A 61 -2.19 -12.75 -3.18
CA THR A 61 -2.15 -14.18 -3.50
C THR A 61 -2.44 -15.01 -2.26
N LEU A 62 -3.37 -15.96 -2.38
CA LEU A 62 -3.77 -16.88 -1.31
C LEU A 62 -3.59 -18.33 -1.77
N ASP A 63 -3.31 -19.19 -0.81
CA ASP A 63 -3.19 -20.64 -1.03
C ASP A 63 -4.58 -21.31 -0.98
N GLU A 64 -5.44 -20.83 -0.07
CA GLU A 64 -6.80 -21.30 0.13
C GLU A 64 -7.76 -20.16 0.47
N TRP A 65 -9.06 -20.40 0.32
CA TRP A 65 -10.10 -19.47 0.74
C TRP A 65 -10.28 -19.48 2.26
N PRO A 66 -10.32 -18.32 2.93
CA PRO A 66 -10.64 -18.28 4.35
C PRO A 66 -12.11 -18.67 4.60
N VAL A 67 -12.40 -19.12 5.83
CA VAL A 67 -13.75 -19.50 6.27
C VAL A 67 -14.75 -18.32 6.27
N GLY A 68 -14.26 -17.08 6.25
CA GLY A 68 -15.07 -15.86 6.24
C GLY A 68 -14.64 -14.86 5.17
N PRO A 69 -15.05 -13.58 5.30
CA PRO A 69 -14.62 -12.53 4.38
C PRO A 69 -13.09 -12.41 4.30
N ILE A 70 -12.59 -12.18 3.10
CA ILE A 70 -11.18 -11.94 2.82
C ILE A 70 -10.89 -10.49 3.17
N ALA A 71 -10.18 -10.24 4.26
CA ALA A 71 -9.70 -8.91 4.59
C ALA A 71 -8.45 -8.57 3.77
N ILE A 72 -8.52 -7.52 2.95
CA ILE A 72 -7.35 -7.04 2.21
C ILE A 72 -6.40 -6.36 3.22
N PRO A 73 -5.10 -6.74 3.29
CA PRO A 73 -4.18 -6.29 4.33
C PRO A 73 -3.55 -4.90 4.05
N LEU A 74 -4.16 -4.12 3.14
CA LEU A 74 -3.74 -2.79 2.71
C LEU A 74 -4.99 -1.90 2.59
N ALA A 75 -4.86 -0.61 2.89
CA ALA A 75 -5.97 0.36 2.84
C ALA A 75 -5.47 1.77 2.42
N PRO A 76 -6.33 2.68 1.97
CA PRO A 76 -7.68 2.38 1.50
C PRO A 76 -7.61 1.64 0.16
N VAL A 77 -8.62 0.83 -0.15
CA VAL A 77 -8.76 0.20 -1.48
C VAL A 77 -9.80 1.00 -2.26
N ALA A 78 -9.45 1.47 -3.45
CA ALA A 78 -10.39 2.17 -4.32
C ALA A 78 -11.34 1.18 -5.00
N GLU A 79 -10.78 0.10 -5.56
CA GLU A 79 -11.54 -0.93 -6.26
C GLU A 79 -10.82 -2.29 -6.26
N VAL A 80 -11.60 -3.36 -6.39
CA VAL A 80 -11.11 -4.72 -6.66
C VAL A 80 -11.24 -4.97 -8.15
N THR A 81 -10.13 -5.12 -8.84
CA THR A 81 -10.08 -5.20 -10.30
C THR A 81 -10.30 -6.62 -10.82
N SER A 82 -9.92 -7.65 -10.06
CA SER A 82 -10.21 -9.05 -10.42
C SER A 82 -10.07 -9.99 -9.24
N VAL A 83 -10.85 -11.07 -9.25
CA VAL A 83 -10.65 -12.25 -8.42
C VAL A 83 -10.46 -13.44 -9.35
N LYS A 84 -9.38 -14.19 -9.20
CA LYS A 84 -9.02 -15.30 -10.08
C LYS A 84 -8.70 -16.55 -9.28
N VAL A 85 -8.99 -17.70 -9.89
CA VAL A 85 -8.75 -19.03 -9.33
C VAL A 85 -8.02 -19.92 -10.33
N ALA A 86 -7.05 -20.67 -9.86
CA ALA A 86 -6.32 -21.64 -10.66
C ALA A 86 -7.24 -22.79 -11.10
N ALA A 87 -7.29 -23.02 -12.41
CA ALA A 87 -7.96 -24.17 -13.02
C ALA A 87 -7.02 -25.38 -13.15
N LEU A 88 -7.58 -26.56 -13.46
CA LEU A 88 -6.81 -27.80 -13.66
C LEU A 88 -5.78 -27.70 -14.80
N SER A 89 -5.97 -26.76 -15.74
CA SER A 89 -5.00 -26.45 -16.80
C SER A 89 -3.76 -25.68 -16.29
N GLY A 90 -3.77 -25.22 -15.04
CA GLY A 90 -2.75 -24.31 -14.49
C GLY A 90 -3.01 -22.82 -14.78
N ALA A 91 -4.04 -22.50 -15.56
CA ALA A 91 -4.40 -21.11 -15.85
C ALA A 91 -5.17 -20.47 -14.70
N MET A 92 -4.91 -19.18 -14.42
CA MET A 92 -5.72 -18.36 -13.51
C MET A 92 -6.95 -17.84 -14.25
N LEU A 93 -8.13 -18.37 -13.92
CA LEU A 93 -9.40 -17.97 -14.52
C LEU A 93 -10.09 -16.90 -13.68
N PRO A 94 -10.60 -15.81 -14.29
CA PRO A 94 -11.37 -14.81 -13.56
C PRO A 94 -12.71 -15.38 -13.09
N LEU A 95 -13.09 -15.03 -11.87
CA LEU A 95 -14.44 -15.22 -11.37
C LEU A 95 -15.31 -14.06 -11.85
N ASP A 96 -16.56 -14.37 -12.17
CA ASP A 96 -17.56 -13.35 -12.48
C ASP A 96 -17.79 -12.46 -11.22
N PRO A 97 -17.70 -11.12 -11.33
CA PRO A 97 -18.03 -10.20 -10.24
C PRO A 97 -19.43 -10.40 -9.63
N GLY A 98 -20.34 -11.08 -10.34
CA GLY A 98 -21.61 -11.55 -9.84
C GLY A 98 -21.53 -12.54 -8.68
N PHE A 99 -20.43 -13.30 -8.53
CA PHE A 99 -20.24 -14.32 -7.48
C PHE A 99 -19.85 -13.76 -6.12
N TYR A 100 -19.26 -12.56 -6.07
CA TYR A 100 -18.71 -11.99 -4.86
C TYR A 100 -19.17 -10.55 -4.66
N GLU A 101 -19.10 -10.08 -3.43
CA GLU A 101 -19.33 -8.70 -3.04
C GLU A 101 -18.05 -8.11 -2.47
N THR A 102 -17.86 -6.81 -2.70
CA THR A 102 -16.67 -6.08 -2.30
C THR A 102 -17.08 -4.90 -1.43
N GLU A 103 -16.40 -4.76 -0.31
CA GLU A 103 -16.37 -3.55 0.49
C GLU A 103 -15.01 -2.89 0.24
N THR A 104 -15.03 -1.65 -0.20
CA THR A 104 -13.84 -0.84 -0.49
C THR A 104 -13.64 0.23 0.58
N GLY A 105 -12.61 1.07 0.44
CA GLY A 105 -12.27 2.10 1.41
C GLY A 105 -11.37 1.57 2.53
N GLU A 106 -11.67 1.94 3.78
CA GLU A 106 -10.78 1.80 4.94
C GLU A 106 -10.71 0.40 5.55
N HIS A 107 -11.79 -0.37 5.41
CA HIS A 107 -11.87 -1.75 5.90
C HIS A 107 -12.19 -2.71 4.74
N PRO A 108 -11.29 -2.81 3.74
CA PRO A 108 -11.62 -3.48 2.51
C PRO A 108 -11.75 -4.99 2.71
N ARG A 109 -12.90 -5.53 2.30
CA ARG A 109 -13.27 -6.94 2.45
C ARG A 109 -13.88 -7.48 1.16
N ILE A 110 -13.64 -8.75 0.89
CA ILE A 110 -14.29 -9.48 -0.21
C ILE A 110 -14.99 -10.69 0.40
N ALA A 111 -16.27 -10.87 0.08
CA ALA A 111 -17.03 -12.03 0.50
C ALA A 111 -17.72 -12.67 -0.70
N VAL A 112 -17.96 -13.97 -0.62
CA VAL A 112 -18.84 -14.64 -1.57
C VAL A 112 -20.27 -14.17 -1.32
N LYS A 113 -21.06 -13.94 -2.38
CA LYS A 113 -22.47 -13.54 -2.20
C LYS A 113 -23.26 -14.65 -1.51
N SER A 114 -24.30 -14.25 -0.79
CA SER A 114 -25.20 -15.20 -0.13
C SER A 114 -25.72 -16.27 -1.09
N GLY A 115 -25.66 -17.53 -0.67
CA GLY A 115 -26.07 -18.69 -1.46
C GLY A 115 -25.05 -19.17 -2.51
N GLN A 116 -23.89 -18.52 -2.61
CA GLN A 116 -22.77 -18.96 -3.45
C GLN A 116 -21.63 -19.54 -2.58
N ALA A 117 -20.73 -20.29 -3.21
CA ALA A 117 -19.52 -20.80 -2.57
C ALA A 117 -18.31 -20.49 -3.47
N TRP A 118 -17.16 -20.25 -2.83
CA TRP A 118 -15.92 -20.06 -3.57
C TRP A 118 -15.56 -21.34 -4.35
N PRO A 119 -15.23 -21.24 -5.65
CA PRO A 119 -14.72 -22.40 -6.38
C PRO A 119 -13.33 -22.77 -5.85
N MET A 120 -13.12 -24.07 -5.63
CA MET A 120 -11.88 -24.56 -5.04
C MET A 120 -10.73 -24.45 -6.06
N PRO A 121 -9.58 -23.85 -5.69
CA PRO A 121 -8.43 -23.81 -6.57
C PRO A 121 -7.92 -25.21 -6.89
N ALA A 122 -7.50 -25.42 -8.14
CA ALA A 122 -6.93 -26.68 -8.61
C ALA A 122 -5.50 -26.94 -8.11
N THR A 123 -4.87 -25.95 -7.47
CA THR A 123 -3.56 -26.05 -6.82
C THR A 123 -3.67 -25.73 -5.34
N ARG A 124 -2.77 -26.32 -4.53
CA ARG A 124 -2.69 -26.07 -3.09
C ARG A 124 -1.94 -24.80 -2.72
N LEU A 125 -1.12 -24.27 -3.62
CA LEU A 125 -0.27 -23.11 -3.36
C LEU A 125 -0.53 -22.04 -4.41
N ALA A 126 -0.64 -20.79 -3.97
CA ALA A 126 -0.88 -19.61 -4.82
C ALA A 126 -2.05 -19.79 -5.81
N GLY A 127 -3.09 -20.53 -5.42
CA GLY A 127 -4.20 -20.87 -6.31
C GLY A 127 -5.24 -19.77 -6.47
N ILE A 128 -5.12 -18.68 -5.72
CA ILE A 128 -6.06 -17.57 -5.72
C ILE A 128 -5.28 -16.28 -5.91
N GLU A 129 -5.73 -15.43 -6.83
CA GLU A 129 -5.18 -14.10 -7.05
C GLU A 129 -6.29 -13.05 -7.01
N ILE A 130 -6.07 -11.99 -6.25
CA ILE A 130 -6.98 -10.85 -6.14
C ILE A 130 -6.21 -9.61 -6.58
N GLY A 131 -6.60 -9.05 -7.71
CA GLY A 131 -6.11 -7.75 -8.19
C GLY A 131 -6.95 -6.62 -7.61
N PHE A 132 -6.31 -5.54 -7.17
CA PHE A 132 -7.00 -4.37 -6.63
C PHE A 132 -6.13 -3.11 -6.74
N THR A 133 -6.78 -1.96 -6.68
CA THR A 133 -6.13 -0.65 -6.64
C THR A 133 -6.27 -0.06 -5.24
N ALA A 134 -5.16 0.29 -4.61
CA ALA A 134 -5.11 0.85 -3.26
C ALA A 134 -4.46 2.23 -3.24
N GLY A 135 -4.90 3.09 -2.35
CA GLY A 135 -4.46 4.48 -2.23
C GLY A 135 -5.64 5.42 -1.98
N TYR A 136 -5.36 6.62 -1.45
CA TYR A 136 -6.37 7.66 -1.26
C TYR A 136 -6.90 8.23 -2.58
N GLY A 137 -6.20 7.99 -3.70
CA GLY A 137 -6.51 8.53 -5.00
C GLY A 137 -5.33 9.34 -5.53
N ALA A 138 -5.58 10.60 -5.87
CA ALA A 138 -4.56 11.54 -6.30
C ALA A 138 -3.73 12.04 -5.11
N VAL A 139 -2.61 12.71 -5.39
CA VAL A 139 -1.75 13.34 -4.36
C VAL A 139 -2.53 14.28 -3.45
N ALA A 140 -3.51 15.01 -4.01
CA ALA A 140 -4.36 15.94 -3.27
C ALA A 140 -5.26 15.26 -2.21
N ASP A 141 -5.56 13.97 -2.40
CA ASP A 141 -6.43 13.19 -1.49
C ASP A 141 -5.63 12.58 -0.33
N VAL A 142 -4.30 12.61 -0.39
CA VAL A 142 -3.44 12.09 0.68
C VAL A 142 -3.53 13.01 1.90
N PRO A 143 -3.90 12.48 3.09
CA PRO A 143 -3.98 13.29 4.30
C PRO A 143 -2.71 14.06 4.60
N MET A 144 -2.86 15.36 4.88
CA MET A 144 -1.74 16.27 5.14
C MET A 144 -0.76 15.76 6.22
N PRO A 145 -1.19 15.12 7.34
CA PRO A 145 -0.25 14.59 8.32
C PRO A 145 0.69 13.50 7.75
N LEU A 146 0.24 12.70 6.78
CA LEU A 146 1.07 11.68 6.13
C LEU A 146 2.08 12.32 5.18
N ARG A 147 1.66 13.35 4.43
CA ARG A 147 2.56 14.15 3.58
C ARG A 147 3.63 14.86 4.43
N GLN A 148 3.24 15.45 5.56
CA GLN A 148 4.16 16.08 6.49
C GLN A 148 5.13 15.07 7.13
N ALA A 149 4.65 13.89 7.51
CA ALA A 149 5.50 12.82 8.04
C ALA A 149 6.56 12.37 7.01
N MET A 150 6.17 12.27 5.74
CA MET A 150 7.08 11.95 4.63
C MET A 150 8.13 13.04 4.43
N LEU A 151 7.74 14.32 4.41
CA LEU A 151 8.66 15.46 4.35
C LEU A 151 9.69 15.42 5.49
N MET A 152 9.22 15.27 6.73
CA MET A 152 10.08 15.26 7.91
C MET A 152 11.05 14.07 7.91
N LEU A 153 10.61 12.90 7.45
CA LEU A 153 11.46 11.71 7.40
C LEU A 153 12.52 11.81 6.30
N ALA A 154 12.14 12.26 5.10
CA ALA A 154 13.09 12.45 4.00
C ALA A 154 14.13 13.54 4.33
N ALA A 155 13.69 14.65 4.94
CA ALA A 155 14.59 15.70 5.41
C ALA A 155 15.58 15.19 6.46
N HIS A 156 15.10 14.40 7.43
CA HIS A 156 15.94 13.81 8.46
C HIS A 156 17.04 12.93 7.85
N TRP A 157 16.71 12.04 6.91
CA TRP A 157 17.70 11.18 6.24
C TRP A 157 18.63 11.93 5.30
N PHE A 158 18.17 13.04 4.71
CA PHE A 158 19.00 13.87 3.86
C PHE A 158 20.13 14.53 4.67
N GLU A 159 19.80 15.05 5.86
CA GLU A 159 20.75 15.65 6.79
C GLU A 159 21.61 14.60 7.52
N HIS A 160 21.07 13.40 7.78
CA HIS A 160 21.71 12.33 8.55
C HIS A 160 21.88 11.07 7.67
N ARG A 161 22.99 11.02 6.92
CA ARG A 161 23.28 9.96 5.94
C ARG A 161 23.78 8.65 6.55
N GLU A 162 24.12 8.68 7.83
CA GLU A 162 24.52 7.50 8.59
C GLU A 162 23.40 7.11 9.56
N PRO A 163 23.24 5.81 9.88
CA PRO A 163 22.28 5.38 10.87
C PRO A 163 22.54 6.07 12.22
N VAL A 164 21.54 6.78 12.74
CA VAL A 164 21.62 7.39 14.08
C VAL A 164 20.92 6.46 15.08
N GLY A 165 21.68 5.96 16.06
CA GLY A 165 21.17 5.00 17.06
C GLY A 165 20.96 3.59 16.49
N ASP A 166 20.15 2.78 17.16
CA ASP A 166 19.98 1.34 16.85
C ASP A 166 19.25 1.05 15.51
N GLY A 167 18.97 2.08 14.70
CA GLY A 167 18.37 1.96 13.36
C GLY A 167 16.91 1.48 13.33
N ALA A 168 16.32 1.14 14.47
CA ALA A 168 15.04 0.43 14.55
C ALA A 168 13.79 1.33 14.61
N ASN A 169 13.94 2.63 14.93
CA ASN A 169 12.79 3.48 15.28
C ASN A 169 12.68 4.73 14.42
N LEU A 170 11.46 5.02 13.95
CA LEU A 170 11.12 6.30 13.33
C LEU A 170 11.30 7.46 14.33
N PRO A 171 11.69 8.67 13.88
CA PRO A 171 11.67 9.86 14.72
C PRO A 171 10.30 10.03 15.41
N ARG A 172 10.29 10.41 16.70
CA ARG A 172 9.06 10.46 17.52
C ARG A 172 7.97 11.34 16.91
N THR A 173 8.37 12.44 16.29
CA THR A 173 7.47 13.37 15.58
C THR A 173 6.79 12.71 14.39
N VAL A 174 7.56 12.01 13.55
CA VAL A 174 7.05 11.22 12.41
C VAL A 174 6.10 10.13 12.92
N SER A 175 6.49 9.39 13.95
CA SER A 175 5.65 8.35 14.55
C SER A 175 4.32 8.90 15.07
N ALA A 176 4.32 10.07 15.73
CA ALA A 176 3.12 10.71 16.23
C ALA A 176 2.14 11.12 15.11
N LEU A 177 2.65 11.62 13.98
CA LEU A 177 1.84 12.00 12.82
C LEU A 177 1.16 10.80 12.16
N VAL A 178 1.85 9.66 12.07
CA VAL A 178 1.32 8.46 11.41
C VAL A 178 0.49 7.57 12.32
N LYS A 179 0.64 7.68 13.65
CA LYS A 179 -0.06 6.85 14.64
C LYS A 179 -1.58 6.75 14.41
N PRO A 180 -2.34 7.83 14.13
CA PRO A 180 -3.79 7.75 13.89
C PRO A 180 -4.17 6.97 12.63
N PHE A 181 -3.24 6.84 11.67
CA PHE A 181 -3.46 6.17 10.40
C PHE A 181 -3.03 4.70 10.42
N ARG A 182 -2.39 4.24 11.51
CA ARG A 182 -1.99 2.84 11.65
C ARG A 182 -3.21 1.96 11.77
N ARG A 183 -3.26 0.95 10.93
CA ARG A 183 -4.32 -0.04 10.96
C ARG A 183 -4.15 -0.96 12.17
N MET A 184 -5.01 -0.79 13.18
CA MET A 184 -5.04 -1.67 14.34
C MET A 184 -5.65 -3.02 13.94
N ARG A 185 -4.91 -4.11 14.16
CA ARG A 185 -5.50 -5.46 14.14
C ARG A 185 -6.12 -5.67 15.53
N LEU A 186 -7.44 -5.81 15.58
CA LEU A 186 -8.17 -6.26 16.77
C LEU A 186 -7.98 -7.77 16.93
#